data_AF-A0A3Q2DRR2-F1
#
_entry.id   AF-A0A3Q2DRR2-F1
#
_cell.length_a   1.000
_cell.length_b   1.000
_cell.length_c   1.000
_cell.angle_alpha   90.00
_cell.angle_beta   90.00
_cell.angle_gamma   90.00
#
_symmetry.space_group_name_H-M   'P 1'
#
loop_
_entity.id
_entity.type
_entity.pdbx_description
1 polymer ?
#
loop_
_entity_poly.entity_id
_entity_poly.type
_entity_poly.pdbx_seq_one_letter_code
_entity_poly.pdbx_strand_id
1 'polypeptide(L)'
;MLPQYAVKNVLKQNGLLILSVLAVVIGCLLGFFLRTRRLSEQEVKYFQFPGELLMRMLKMLILPLVVSSLMSGLAALDAKCSSRLGLITVSYYLWTTFVAVIVGIMMVSIIHPGGAAQKEDSEDSSKHIMSSADALLDLIR
;
A
#
# COMPACT_ATOMS: atom_id res chain seq x y z
N MET A 1 19.78 -30.62 -24.50
CA MET A 1 19.24 -31.21 -23.25
C MET A 1 19.58 -30.44 -21.96
N LEU A 2 20.12 -29.20 -21.99
CA LEU A 2 20.54 -28.47 -20.77
C LEU A 2 19.60 -27.35 -20.20
N PRO A 3 18.45 -26.95 -20.79
CA PRO A 3 17.68 -25.83 -20.24
C PRO A 3 16.80 -26.20 -19.03
N GLN A 4 16.40 -27.47 -18.87
CA GLN A 4 15.42 -27.84 -17.84
C GLN A 4 15.99 -27.93 -16.40
N TYR A 5 17.29 -28.21 -16.25
CA TYR A 5 17.94 -28.29 -14.94
C TYR A 5 18.15 -26.91 -14.32
N ALA A 6 18.53 -25.93 -15.15
CA ALA A 6 18.68 -24.54 -14.74
C ALA A 6 17.34 -23.96 -14.26
N VAL A 7 16.26 -24.21 -14.99
CA VAL A 7 14.91 -23.78 -14.61
C VAL A 7 14.49 -24.39 -13.27
N LYS A 8 14.69 -25.69 -13.06
CA LYS A 8 14.39 -26.34 -11.76
C LYS A 8 15.18 -25.76 -10.59
N ASN A 9 16.44 -25.37 -10.81
CA ASN A 9 17.29 -24.81 -9.76
C ASN A 9 16.85 -23.37 -9.40
N VAL A 10 16.56 -22.54 -10.41
CA VAL A 10 16.02 -21.19 -10.22
C VAL A 10 14.64 -21.23 -9.54
N LEU A 11 13.80 -22.22 -9.88
CA LEU A 11 12.49 -22.42 -9.27
C LEU A 11 12.59 -22.81 -7.78
N LYS A 12 13.58 -23.64 -7.41
CA LYS A 12 13.86 -23.96 -6.01
C LYS A 12 14.41 -22.77 -5.23
N GLN A 13 15.26 -21.95 -5.86
CA GLN A 13 15.91 -20.82 -5.20
C GLN A 13 14.97 -19.62 -5.01
N ASN A 14 14.04 -19.38 -5.95
CA ASN A 14 13.14 -18.22 -5.95
C ASN A 14 11.66 -18.60 -5.77
N GLY A 15 11.39 -19.73 -5.14
CA GLY A 15 10.04 -20.32 -5.06
C GLY A 15 8.96 -19.36 -4.53
N LEU A 16 9.27 -18.59 -3.47
CA LEU A 16 8.31 -17.65 -2.88
C LEU A 16 7.99 -16.46 -3.80
N LEU A 17 8.99 -15.92 -4.50
CA LEU A 17 8.81 -14.80 -5.42
C LEU A 17 7.96 -15.20 -6.63
N ILE A 18 8.23 -16.39 -7.18
CA ILE A 18 7.48 -16.91 -8.33
C ILE A 18 6.03 -17.21 -7.92
N LEU A 19 5.83 -17.78 -6.73
CA LEU A 19 4.51 -18.06 -6.19
C LEU A 19 3.70 -16.79 -5.93
N SER A 20 4.32 -15.71 -5.42
CA SER A 20 3.60 -14.44 -5.19
C SER A 20 3.19 -13.76 -6.50
N VAL A 21 4.06 -13.75 -7.50
CA VAL A 21 3.74 -13.21 -8.83
C VAL A 21 2.62 -14.03 -9.48
N LEU A 22 2.69 -15.36 -9.43
CA LEU A 22 1.63 -16.23 -9.94
C LEU A 22 0.31 -16.01 -9.19
N ALA A 23 0.34 -15.86 -7.86
CA ALA A 23 -0.85 -15.57 -7.06
C ALA A 23 -1.52 -14.26 -7.45
N VAL A 24 -0.75 -13.20 -7.75
CA VAL A 24 -1.29 -11.91 -8.23
C VAL A 24 -1.95 -12.06 -9.61
N VAL A 25 -1.30 -12.76 -10.54
CA VAL A 25 -1.85 -12.99 -11.89
C VAL A 25 -3.13 -13.81 -11.82
N ILE A 26 -3.11 -14.93 -11.07
CA ILE A 26 -4.27 -15.80 -10.88
C ILE A 26 -5.40 -15.05 -10.17
N GLY A 27 -5.09 -14.26 -9.13
CA GLY A 27 -6.06 -13.45 -8.39
C GLY A 27 -6.72 -12.38 -9.26
N CYS A 28 -5.97 -11.73 -10.15
CA CYS A 28 -6.50 -10.76 -11.10
C CYS A 28 -7.45 -11.42 -12.13
N LEU A 29 -7.04 -12.57 -12.70
CA LEU A 29 -7.86 -13.33 -13.64
C LEU A 29 -9.15 -13.86 -13.00
N LEU A 30 -9.06 -14.44 -11.79
CA LEU A 30 -10.21 -14.86 -11.01
C LEU A 30 -11.12 -13.66 -10.70
N GLY A 31 -10.58 -12.54 -10.22
CA GLY A 31 -11.36 -11.35 -9.92
C GLY A 31 -12.14 -10.82 -11.13
N PHE A 32 -11.52 -10.79 -12.31
CA PHE A 32 -12.17 -10.39 -13.56
C PHE A 32 -13.27 -11.39 -13.99
N PHE A 33 -12.99 -12.69 -13.87
CA PHE A 33 -13.94 -13.74 -14.21
C PHE A 33 -15.17 -13.75 -13.27
N LEU A 34 -14.94 -13.62 -11.96
CA LEU A 34 -16.00 -13.52 -10.95
C LEU A 34 -16.85 -12.27 -11.15
N ARG A 35 -16.25 -11.14 -11.52
CA ARG A 35 -16.97 -9.90 -11.85
C ARG A 35 -17.90 -10.05 -13.06
N THR A 36 -17.50 -10.84 -14.06
CA THR A 36 -18.30 -11.10 -15.27
C THR A 36 -19.57 -11.92 -14.97
N ARG A 37 -19.60 -12.69 -13.89
CA ARG A 37 -20.72 -13.59 -13.54
C ARG A 37 -21.78 -12.98 -12.60
N ARG A 38 -21.65 -11.70 -12.18
CA ARG A 38 -22.58 -11.00 -11.25
C ARG A 38 -22.95 -11.87 -10.03
N LEU A 39 -21.96 -12.22 -9.21
CA LEU A 39 -22.14 -12.98 -7.97
C LEU A 39 -22.86 -12.15 -6.89
N SER A 40 -23.55 -12.84 -5.97
CA SER A 40 -24.22 -12.24 -4.81
C SER A 40 -23.21 -11.75 -3.77
N GLU A 41 -23.53 -10.70 -3.01
CA GLU A 41 -22.62 -10.11 -2.00
C GLU A 41 -22.13 -11.12 -0.94
N GLN A 42 -22.93 -12.13 -0.65
CA GLN A 42 -22.59 -13.18 0.32
C GLN A 42 -21.43 -14.06 -0.19
N GLU A 43 -21.43 -14.41 -1.48
CA GLU A 43 -20.40 -15.27 -2.10
C GLU A 43 -19.05 -14.55 -2.18
N VAL A 44 -19.09 -13.22 -2.41
CA VAL A 44 -17.89 -12.37 -2.41
C VAL A 44 -17.23 -12.34 -1.03
N LYS A 45 -18.03 -12.23 0.04
CA LYS A 45 -17.52 -12.23 1.42
C LYS A 45 -16.80 -13.55 1.76
N TYR A 46 -17.34 -14.70 1.35
CA TYR A 46 -16.68 -15.98 1.55
C TYR A 46 -15.38 -16.10 0.73
N PHE A 47 -15.35 -15.58 -0.50
CA PHE A 47 -14.15 -15.60 -1.34
C PHE A 47 -13.03 -14.67 -0.82
N GLN A 48 -13.38 -13.54 -0.18
CA GLN A 48 -12.41 -12.60 0.39
C GLN A 48 -11.82 -13.08 1.74
N PHE A 49 -12.48 -14.02 2.43
CA PHE A 49 -12.09 -14.53 3.74
C PHE A 49 -10.60 -14.90 3.89
N PRO A 50 -9.96 -15.68 2.99
CA PRO A 50 -8.53 -15.99 3.11
C PRO A 50 -7.63 -14.75 3.03
N GLY A 51 -8.00 -13.74 2.24
CA GLY A 51 -7.26 -12.48 2.13
C GLY A 51 -7.39 -11.61 3.39
N GLU A 52 -8.59 -11.54 3.96
CA GLU A 52 -8.83 -10.88 5.26
C GLU A 52 -8.03 -11.53 6.38
N LEU A 53 -7.97 -12.87 6.41
CA LEU A 53 -7.20 -13.59 7.42
C LEU A 53 -5.71 -13.27 7.32
N LEU A 54 -5.14 -13.23 6.11
CA LEU A 54 -3.76 -12.79 5.87
C LEU A 54 -3.53 -11.36 6.37
N MET A 55 -4.42 -10.42 6.02
CA MET A 55 -4.30 -9.02 6.45
C MET A 55 -4.36 -8.89 7.98
N ARG A 56 -5.22 -9.68 8.65
CA ARG A 56 -5.33 -9.69 10.11
C ARG A 56 -4.07 -10.24 10.77
N MET A 57 -3.47 -11.31 10.22
CA MET A 57 -2.20 -11.85 10.70
C MET A 57 -1.05 -10.83 10.57
N LEU A 58 -0.94 -10.15 9.43
CA LEU A 58 0.11 -9.13 9.22
C LEU A 58 -0.05 -7.92 10.16
N LYS A 59 -1.29 -7.45 10.36
CA LYS A 59 -1.58 -6.35 11.29
C LYS A 59 -1.31 -6.71 12.75
N MET A 60 -1.47 -7.97 13.15
CA MET A 60 -1.11 -8.42 14.50
C MET A 60 0.42 -8.39 14.73
N LEU A 61 1.20 -8.66 13.68
CA LEU A 61 2.66 -8.69 13.75
C LEU A 61 3.29 -7.30 13.66
N ILE A 62 2.68 -6.35 12.93
CA ILE A 62 3.30 -5.05 12.66
C ILE A 62 3.56 -4.24 13.94
N LEU A 63 2.60 -4.18 14.86
CA LEU A 63 2.70 -3.39 16.09
C LEU A 63 3.89 -3.84 16.97
N PRO A 64 4.01 -5.13 17.37
CA PRO A 64 5.13 -5.57 18.21
C PRO A 64 6.47 -5.52 17.48
N LEU A 65 6.52 -5.83 16.17
CA LEU A 65 7.76 -5.78 15.39
C LEU A 65 8.29 -4.35 15.26
N VAL A 66 7.42 -3.39 14.96
CA VAL A 66 7.82 -1.98 14.81
C VAL A 66 8.34 -1.42 16.14
N VAL A 67 7.63 -1.63 17.25
CA VAL A 67 8.04 -1.11 18.56
C VAL A 67 9.37 -1.73 19.01
N SER A 68 9.51 -3.05 18.90
CA SER A 68 10.75 -3.74 19.30
C SER A 68 11.95 -3.38 18.41
N SER A 69 11.75 -3.30 17.08
CA SER A 69 12.78 -2.91 16.13
C SER A 69 13.24 -1.47 16.33
N LEU A 70 12.31 -0.53 16.57
CA LEU A 70 12.64 0.87 16.85
C LEU A 70 13.37 1.02 18.19
N MET A 71 12.89 0.37 19.26
CA MET A 71 13.55 0.43 20.56
C MET A 71 14.98 -0.12 20.50
N SER A 72 15.16 -1.31 19.92
CA SER A 72 16.49 -1.91 19.76
C SER A 72 17.39 -1.09 18.83
N GLY A 73 16.84 -0.53 17.75
CA GLY A 73 17.59 0.28 16.78
C GLY A 73 18.06 1.60 17.39
N LEU A 74 17.21 2.27 18.18
CA LEU A 74 17.57 3.52 18.84
C LEU A 74 18.53 3.31 20.02
N ALA A 75 18.38 2.21 20.77
CA ALA A 75 19.25 1.88 21.91
C ALA A 75 20.70 1.57 21.49
N ALA A 76 20.92 1.10 20.26
CA ALA A 76 22.25 0.78 19.73
C ALA A 76 23.04 2.03 19.25
N LEU A 77 22.40 3.20 19.17
CA LEU A 77 22.98 4.41 18.61
C LEU A 77 23.07 5.54 19.65
N ASP A 78 24.18 6.30 19.61
CA ASP A 78 24.32 7.53 20.40
C ASP A 78 23.30 8.60 20.01
N ALA A 79 22.86 9.40 20.97
CA ALA A 79 21.84 10.44 20.78
C ALA A 79 22.19 11.44 19.65
N LYS A 80 23.48 11.82 19.51
CA LYS A 80 23.95 12.70 18.43
C LYS A 80 23.90 12.03 17.05
N CYS A 81 24.19 10.73 16.97
CA CYS A 81 24.12 9.97 15.73
C CYS A 81 22.67 9.73 15.31
N SER A 82 21.81 9.33 16.27
CA SER A 82 20.39 9.09 16.05
C SER A 82 19.65 10.34 15.55
N SER A 83 19.88 11.49 16.17
CA SER A 83 19.28 12.77 15.74
C SER A 83 19.73 13.21 14.35
N ARG A 84 21.02 13.03 14.00
CA ARG A 84 21.52 13.34 12.65
C ARG A 84 20.93 12.41 11.58
N LEU A 85 20.83 11.11 11.86
CA LEU A 85 20.19 10.15 10.95
C LEU A 85 18.70 10.44 10.78
N GLY A 86 18.01 10.80 11.87
CA GLY A 86 16.61 11.23 11.85
C GLY A 86 16.40 12.44 10.95
N LEU A 87 17.22 13.50 11.11
CA LEU A 87 17.16 14.69 10.29
C LEU A 87 17.40 14.42 8.80
N ILE A 88 18.41 13.61 8.46
CA ILE A 88 18.69 13.22 7.07
C ILE A 88 17.50 12.44 6.49
N THR A 89 16.95 11.51 7.27
CA THR A 89 15.82 10.67 6.85
C THR A 89 14.55 11.49 6.63
N VAL A 90 14.21 12.38 7.57
CA VAL A 90 13.05 13.28 7.45
C VAL A 90 13.22 14.22 6.25
N SER A 91 14.40 14.82 6.08
CA SER A 91 14.69 15.68 4.93
C SER A 91 14.57 14.93 3.60
N TYR A 92 15.07 13.69 3.53
CA TYR A 92 14.93 12.82 2.38
C TYR A 92 13.47 12.49 2.06
N TYR A 93 12.67 12.14 3.07
CA TYR A 93 11.23 11.86 2.89
C TYR A 93 10.43 13.08 2.43
N LEU A 94 10.71 14.26 2.99
CA LEU A 94 10.08 15.50 2.57
C LEU A 94 10.42 15.83 1.11
N TRP A 95 11.70 15.68 0.74
CA TRP A 95 12.16 15.96 -0.62
C TRP A 95 11.51 15.01 -1.64
N THR A 96 11.53 13.69 -1.39
CA THR A 96 10.93 12.72 -2.32
C THR A 96 9.41 12.88 -2.42
N THR A 97 8.73 13.20 -1.31
CA THR A 97 7.28 13.46 -1.32
C THR A 97 6.96 14.71 -2.11
N PHE A 98 7.73 15.78 -1.94
CA PHE A 98 7.57 17.02 -2.70
C PHE A 98 7.72 16.79 -4.21
N VAL A 99 8.76 16.06 -4.62
CA VAL A 99 8.96 15.68 -6.03
C VAL A 99 7.81 14.81 -6.55
N ALA A 100 7.38 13.81 -5.78
CA ALA A 100 6.26 12.94 -6.15
C ALA A 100 4.94 13.72 -6.32
N VAL A 101 4.66 14.70 -5.45
CA VAL A 101 3.49 15.57 -5.55
C VAL A 101 3.55 16.44 -6.81
N ILE A 102 4.70 17.06 -7.12
CA ILE A 102 4.85 17.85 -8.35
C ILE A 102 4.60 16.98 -9.58
N VAL A 103 5.18 15.79 -9.63
CA VAL A 103 4.98 14.84 -10.74
C VAL A 103 3.51 14.42 -10.83
N GLY A 104 2.86 14.14 -9.70
CA GLY A 104 1.44 13.80 -9.64
C GLY A 104 0.54 14.92 -10.17
N ILE A 105 0.81 16.17 -9.76
CA ILE A 105 0.06 17.36 -10.22
C ILE A 105 0.27 17.57 -11.72
N MET A 106 1.52 17.47 -12.21
CA MET A 106 1.79 17.57 -13.65
C MET A 106 1.06 16.49 -14.44
N MET A 107 1.07 15.24 -13.96
CA MET A 107 0.45 14.12 -14.66
C MET A 107 -1.08 14.21 -14.69
N VAL A 108 -1.72 14.58 -13.57
CA VAL A 108 -3.18 14.79 -13.53
C VAL A 108 -3.60 16.00 -14.36
N SER A 109 -2.79 17.07 -14.37
CA SER A 109 -3.06 18.28 -15.16
C SER A 109 -2.84 18.08 -16.66
N ILE A 110 -2.11 17.07 -17.11
CA ILE A 110 -1.98 16.75 -18.54
C ILE A 110 -3.10 15.82 -18.98
N ILE A 111 -3.32 14.74 -18.23
CA ILE A 111 -4.25 13.67 -18.60
C ILE A 111 -5.71 14.07 -18.33
N HIS A 112 -5.95 14.98 -17.37
CA HIS A 112 -7.29 15.35 -16.87
C HIS A 112 -8.21 14.12 -16.64
N PRO A 113 -7.77 13.13 -15.86
CA PRO A 113 -8.60 11.96 -15.59
C PRO A 113 -9.83 12.39 -14.78
N GLY A 114 -11.04 12.04 -15.25
CA GLY A 114 -12.28 12.24 -14.49
C GLY A 114 -13.37 13.09 -15.14
N GLY A 115 -13.16 13.65 -16.34
CA GLY A 115 -14.21 14.40 -17.05
C GLY A 115 -15.51 13.63 -17.31
N ALA A 116 -15.48 12.30 -17.29
CA ALA A 116 -16.67 11.44 -17.41
C ALA A 116 -17.37 11.11 -16.08
N ALA A 117 -16.75 11.41 -14.93
CA ALA A 117 -17.25 11.03 -13.59
C ALA A 117 -18.04 12.14 -12.89
N GLN A 118 -18.13 13.34 -13.47
CA GLN A 118 -18.70 14.52 -12.80
C GLN A 118 -20.23 14.66 -12.96
N LYS A 119 -20.93 13.68 -13.55
CA LYS A 119 -22.37 13.80 -13.85
C LYS A 119 -23.33 13.15 -12.86
N GLU A 120 -22.88 12.46 -11.80
CA GLU A 120 -23.80 11.67 -10.95
C GLU A 120 -23.80 12.00 -9.44
N ASP A 121 -22.86 12.80 -8.91
CA ASP A 121 -22.79 13.07 -7.44
C ASP A 121 -23.01 14.56 -7.10
N SER A 122 -24.19 15.11 -7.42
CA SER A 122 -24.58 16.48 -7.00
C SER A 122 -25.55 16.53 -5.81
N GLU A 123 -25.82 15.40 -5.13
CA GLU A 123 -26.75 15.34 -3.99
C GLU A 123 -26.11 14.72 -2.74
N ASP A 124 -25.08 15.36 -2.17
CA ASP A 124 -24.82 15.31 -0.71
C ASP A 124 -23.79 16.40 -0.28
N SER A 125 -24.24 17.65 -0.19
CA SER A 125 -23.47 18.77 0.37
C SER A 125 -23.65 18.93 1.88
N SER A 126 -23.60 17.83 2.64
CA SER A 126 -23.47 17.83 4.10
C SER A 126 -22.12 17.29 4.59
N LYS A 127 -21.09 17.30 3.73
CA LYS A 127 -19.72 17.02 4.17
C LYS A 127 -19.17 18.24 4.91
N HIS A 128 -19.06 18.11 6.22
CA HIS A 128 -18.43 19.06 7.13
C HIS A 128 -17.09 19.53 6.52
N ILE A 129 -17.04 20.78 6.05
CA ILE A 129 -15.80 21.41 5.61
C ILE A 129 -14.99 21.63 6.88
N MET A 130 -14.24 20.59 7.30
CA MET A 130 -13.20 20.78 8.31
C MET A 130 -12.23 21.79 7.72
N SER A 131 -12.06 22.90 8.42
CA SER A 131 -11.04 23.86 8.05
C SER A 131 -9.70 23.14 8.03
N SER A 132 -8.78 23.51 7.12
CA SER A 132 -7.44 22.94 7.13
C SER A 132 -6.77 23.11 8.49
N ALA A 133 -7.13 24.16 9.23
CA ALA A 133 -6.71 24.34 10.62
C ALA A 133 -7.24 23.24 11.56
N ASP A 134 -8.50 22.83 11.43
CA ASP A 134 -9.09 21.78 12.27
C ASP A 134 -8.42 20.42 12.03
N ALA A 135 -8.07 20.11 10.79
CA ALA A 135 -7.32 18.89 10.46
C ALA A 135 -5.89 18.91 11.03
N LEU A 136 -5.24 20.08 11.07
CA LEU A 136 -3.94 20.22 11.72
C LEU A 136 -4.05 20.14 13.26
N LEU A 137 -5.14 20.67 13.83
CA LEU A 137 -5.41 20.54 15.25
C LEU A 137 -5.73 19.09 15.64
N ASP A 138 -6.42 18.33 14.79
CA ASP A 138 -6.72 16.90 15.00
C ASP A 138 -5.47 15.99 14.89
N LEU A 139 -4.46 16.42 14.13
CA LEU A 139 -3.18 15.70 14.03
C LEU A 139 -2.28 15.90 15.26
N ILE A 140 -2.36 17.08 15.89
CA ILE A 140 -1.55 17.43 17.06
C ILE A 140 -2.20 16.92 18.36
N ARG A 141 -3.53 16.88 18.41
CA ARG A 141 -4.32 16.46 19.57
C ARG A 141 -4.30 14.95 19.77
#